data_AF-A0AAJ1UUI2-F1
#
_entry.id   AF-A0AAJ1UUI2-F1
#
_cell.length_a   1.000
_cell.length_b   1.000
_cell.length_c   1.000
_cell.angle_alpha   90.00
_cell.angle_beta   90.00
_cell.angle_gamma   90.00
#
_symmetry.space_group_name_H-M   'P 1'
#
loop_
_entity.id
_entity.type
_entity.pdbx_description
1 polymer ?
#
loop_
_entity_poly.entity_id
_entity_poly.type
_entity_poly.pdbx_seq_one_letter_code
_entity_poly.pdbx_strand_id
1 'polypeptide(L)'
;MRFLVEETKEGQRAFETILIDNPRLLPVLSNELALKIIRELGKQPACAMDIARRLKVHEQKVYYHMRNLERLGLIKVVSMEERVGAIAKIYSPISSVVSFKLFDGERINDIKTRAAELKFLKPFVQDGKLNSIIVVGSPDPHGKYKAPASDGYCAIDLGMFLGQFIVESKIPYYKLDTQVQKEDFENNLIVIGGPKTNIIADKINKQLPIYFDYSEEFLEWNIVSTLSKTVYREAQSGFIARIPSPFSNGKEILVFSGKGFKGTRAAVLAFIKHLKKIMEGNSVKHDIIAKVVQGIDVDSDGIIDEVEFLE
;
A
#
# COMPACT_ATOMS: atom_id res chain seq x y z
N MET A 1 -6.75 -12.76 16.75
CA MET A 1 -5.43 -13.42 16.66
C MET A 1 -4.39 -12.50 17.26
N ARG A 2 -3.34 -13.04 17.88
CA ARG A 2 -2.27 -12.27 18.53
C ARG A 2 -0.94 -12.78 17.99
N PHE A 3 0.04 -11.90 17.79
CA PHE A 3 1.35 -12.25 17.24
C PHE A 3 2.48 -11.72 18.12
N LEU A 4 3.57 -12.47 18.17
CA LEU A 4 4.89 -11.99 18.55
C LEU A 4 5.71 -11.81 17.27
N VAL A 5 6.28 -10.63 17.09
CA VAL A 5 7.11 -10.31 15.92
C VAL A 5 8.56 -10.15 16.37
N GLU A 6 9.45 -10.93 15.76
CA GLU A 6 10.90 -10.79 15.93
C GLU A 6 11.47 -10.07 14.72
N GLU A 7 12.20 -8.99 14.96
CA GLU A 7 12.93 -8.28 13.91
C GLU A 7 14.42 -8.63 13.99
N THR A 8 14.97 -9.07 12.86
CA THR A 8 16.36 -9.50 12.72
C THR A 8 17.00 -8.79 11.53
N LYS A 9 18.34 -8.92 11.39
CA LYS A 9 19.05 -8.40 10.21
C LYS A 9 18.57 -9.01 8.88
N GLU A 10 17.95 -10.19 8.92
CA GLU A 10 17.41 -10.90 7.75
C GLU A 10 15.93 -10.58 7.48
N GLY A 11 15.31 -9.69 8.27
CA GLY A 11 13.90 -9.32 8.17
C GLY A 11 13.09 -9.72 9.41
N GLN A 12 11.76 -9.74 9.25
CA GLN A 12 10.82 -9.98 10.34
C GLN A 12 10.24 -11.40 10.28
N ARG A 13 10.08 -12.02 11.45
CA ARG A 13 9.35 -13.27 11.64
C ARG A 13 8.16 -13.04 12.55
N ALA A 14 6.97 -13.43 12.11
CA ALA A 14 5.76 -13.34 12.91
C ALA A 14 5.33 -14.73 13.38
N PHE A 15 5.11 -14.86 14.68
CA PHE A 15 4.62 -16.08 15.31
C PHE A 15 3.24 -15.81 15.89
N GLU A 16 2.24 -16.59 15.51
CA GLU A 16 0.98 -16.58 16.25
C GLU A 16 1.26 -16.97 17.71
N THR A 17 0.73 -16.24 18.68
CA THR A 17 1.04 -16.43 20.09
C THR A 17 -0.20 -16.53 20.96
N ILE A 18 -0.12 -17.37 21.99
CA ILE A 18 -1.07 -17.34 23.10
C ILE A 18 -0.61 -16.25 24.06
N LEU A 19 -1.38 -15.16 24.13
CA LEU A 19 -1.13 -14.11 25.10
C LEU A 19 -1.81 -14.43 26.41
N ILE A 20 -1.01 -14.53 27.45
CA ILE A 20 -1.39 -14.79 28.83
C ILE A 20 -1.54 -13.46 29.57
N ASP A 21 -2.68 -13.31 30.24
CA ASP A 21 -3.00 -12.23 31.18
C ASP A 21 -3.16 -12.73 32.62
N ASN A 22 -3.16 -14.06 32.84
CA ASN A 22 -3.30 -14.69 34.15
C ASN A 22 -1.97 -15.30 34.67
N PRO A 23 -1.44 -14.85 35.82
CA PRO A 23 -0.18 -15.36 36.39
C PRO A 23 -0.18 -16.86 36.71
N ARG A 24 -1.35 -17.51 36.81
CA ARG A 24 -1.48 -18.95 37.13
C ARG A 24 -0.75 -19.88 36.15
N LEU A 25 -0.43 -19.39 34.95
CA LEU A 25 0.30 -20.14 33.93
C LEU A 25 1.83 -20.15 34.15
N LEU A 26 2.39 -19.17 34.87
CA LEU A 26 3.83 -19.05 35.07
C LEU A 26 4.45 -20.26 35.79
N PRO A 27 3.85 -20.82 36.88
CA PRO A 27 4.41 -21.98 37.56
C PRO A 27 4.44 -23.26 36.70
N VAL A 28 3.52 -23.39 35.74
CA VAL A 28 3.48 -24.55 34.84
C VAL A 28 4.56 -24.41 33.76
N LEU A 29 4.74 -23.20 33.23
CA LEU A 29 5.80 -22.90 32.26
C LEU A 29 7.19 -22.90 32.89
N SER A 30 7.32 -22.67 34.20
CA SER A 30 8.59 -22.81 34.92
C SER A 30 8.97 -24.26 35.21
N ASN A 31 8.10 -25.25 34.92
CA ASN A 31 8.41 -26.65 35.15
C ASN A 31 9.16 -27.26 33.94
N GLU A 32 10.35 -27.80 34.19
CA GLU A 32 11.23 -28.34 33.15
C GLU A 32 10.60 -29.51 32.37
N LEU A 33 9.85 -30.39 33.04
CA LEU A 33 9.19 -31.52 32.40
C LEU A 33 8.04 -31.05 31.50
N ALA A 34 7.25 -30.07 31.95
CA ALA A 34 6.19 -29.48 31.13
C ALA A 34 6.76 -28.86 29.84
N LEU A 35 7.87 -28.11 29.93
CA LEU A 35 8.55 -27.54 28.76
C LEU A 35 9.08 -28.62 27.81
N LYS A 36 9.68 -29.69 28.34
CA LYS A 36 10.14 -30.84 27.53
C LYS A 36 8.97 -31.49 26.79
N ILE A 37 7.83 -31.67 27.46
CA ILE A 37 6.61 -32.23 26.84
C ILE A 37 6.12 -31.33 25.69
N ILE A 38 6.00 -30.02 25.90
CA ILE A 38 5.57 -29.09 24.83
C ILE A 38 6.54 -29.14 23.64
N ARG A 39 7.86 -29.14 23.87
CA ARG A 39 8.86 -29.21 22.80
C ARG A 39 8.75 -30.50 22.00
N GLU A 40 8.51 -31.64 22.66
CA GLU A 40 8.31 -32.92 21.97
C GLU A 40 7.03 -32.91 21.12
N LEU A 41 5.93 -32.37 21.66
CA LEU A 41 4.67 -32.22 20.92
C LEU A 41 4.80 -31.25 19.74
N GLY A 42 5.69 -30.25 19.85
CA GLY A 42 6.00 -29.30 18.78
C GLY A 42 6.79 -29.91 17.62
N LYS A 43 7.51 -31.00 17.85
CA LYS A 43 8.16 -31.78 16.78
C LYS A 43 7.16 -32.63 16.02
N GLN A 44 6.26 -33.29 16.76
CA GLN A 44 5.23 -34.15 16.20
C GLN A 44 4.08 -34.34 17.20
N PRO A 45 2.81 -34.25 16.77
CA PRO A 45 1.67 -34.59 17.62
C PRO A 45 1.79 -36.01 18.19
N ALA A 46 1.46 -36.18 19.46
CA ALA A 46 1.66 -37.46 20.16
C ALA A 46 0.72 -37.63 21.36
N CYS A 47 0.57 -38.87 21.83
CA CYS A 47 -0.14 -39.17 23.07
C CYS A 47 0.81 -39.17 24.29
N ALA A 48 0.25 -39.21 25.50
CA ALA A 48 1.03 -39.22 26.75
C ALA A 48 2.03 -40.39 26.82
N MET A 49 1.64 -41.57 26.34
CA MET A 49 2.47 -42.77 26.32
C MET A 49 3.71 -42.60 25.42
N ASP A 50 3.54 -42.01 24.24
CA ASP A 50 4.64 -41.75 23.30
C ASP A 50 5.62 -40.74 23.87
N ILE A 51 5.11 -39.68 24.50
CA ILE A 51 5.93 -38.67 25.17
C ILE A 51 6.70 -39.27 26.36
N ALA A 52 6.05 -40.10 27.17
CA ALA A 52 6.69 -40.81 28.28
C ALA A 52 7.84 -41.69 27.81
N ARG A 53 7.64 -42.43 26.70
CA ARG A 53 8.66 -43.27 26.08
C ARG A 53 9.84 -42.46 25.56
N ARG A 54 9.58 -41.37 24.83
CA ARG A 54 10.62 -40.48 24.26
C ARG A 54 11.44 -39.79 25.35
N LEU A 55 10.79 -39.30 26.39
CA LEU A 55 11.44 -38.58 27.49
C LEU A 55 12.03 -39.50 28.58
N LYS A 56 11.76 -40.81 28.53
CA LYS A 56 12.12 -41.80 29.57
C LYS A 56 11.63 -41.39 30.96
N VAL A 57 10.38 -40.93 31.04
CA VAL A 57 9.73 -40.48 32.29
C VAL A 57 8.50 -41.33 32.57
N HIS A 58 8.21 -41.56 33.86
CA HIS A 58 7.03 -42.29 34.29
C HIS A 58 5.74 -41.68 33.73
N GLU A 59 4.90 -42.53 33.13
CA GLU A 59 3.73 -42.11 32.34
C GLU A 59 2.72 -41.26 33.14
N GLN A 60 2.48 -41.60 34.42
CA GLN A 60 1.60 -40.80 35.28
C GLN A 60 2.05 -39.34 35.44
N LYS A 61 3.37 -39.06 35.44
CA LYS A 61 3.89 -37.68 35.52
C LYS A 61 3.58 -36.93 34.22
N VAL A 62 3.73 -37.60 33.08
CA VAL A 62 3.39 -37.02 31.77
C VAL A 62 1.89 -36.73 31.69
N TYR A 63 1.02 -37.67 32.09
CA TYR A 63 -0.42 -37.44 32.16
C TYR A 63 -0.81 -36.26 33.04
N TYR A 64 -0.13 -36.06 34.17
CA TYR A 64 -0.37 -34.91 35.05
C TYR A 64 -0.05 -33.59 34.32
N HIS A 65 1.12 -33.50 33.69
CA HIS A 65 1.51 -32.28 32.97
C HIS A 65 0.64 -32.05 31.73
N MET A 66 0.35 -33.06 30.93
CA MET A 66 -0.49 -32.91 29.74
C MET A 66 -1.91 -32.45 30.09
N ARG A 67 -2.51 -33.00 31.16
CA ARG A 67 -3.82 -32.51 31.65
C ARG A 67 -3.76 -31.04 32.07
N ASN A 68 -2.69 -30.63 32.76
CA ASN A 68 -2.52 -29.23 33.15
C ASN A 68 -2.33 -28.33 31.93
N LEU A 69 -1.54 -28.74 30.95
CA LEU A 69 -1.30 -28.00 29.71
C LEU A 69 -2.57 -27.88 28.86
N GLU A 70 -3.37 -28.96 28.75
CA GLU A 70 -4.66 -28.97 28.03
C GLU A 70 -5.65 -28.02 28.71
N ARG A 71 -5.80 -28.14 30.04
CA ARG A 71 -6.69 -27.25 30.84
C ARG A 71 -6.32 -25.77 30.70
N LEU A 72 -5.03 -25.50 30.55
CA LEU A 72 -4.48 -24.15 30.40
C LEU A 72 -4.47 -23.65 28.95
N GLY A 73 -4.97 -24.45 28.01
CA GLY A 73 -5.03 -24.08 26.59
C GLY A 73 -3.67 -23.94 25.94
N LEU A 74 -2.64 -24.63 26.43
CA LEU A 74 -1.31 -24.65 25.80
C LEU A 74 -1.16 -25.76 24.76
N ILE A 75 -1.95 -26.83 24.91
CA ILE A 75 -2.05 -27.94 23.96
C ILE A 75 -3.52 -28.24 23.66
N LYS A 76 -3.79 -28.78 22.48
CA LYS A 76 -5.13 -29.22 22.05
C LYS A 76 -5.10 -30.65 21.54
N VAL A 77 -6.23 -31.33 21.65
CA VAL A 77 -6.43 -32.64 21.00
C VAL A 77 -6.62 -32.41 19.51
N VAL A 78 -5.82 -33.06 18.66
CA VAL A 78 -5.90 -32.96 17.20
C VAL A 78 -6.51 -34.21 16.56
N SER A 79 -6.42 -35.36 17.23
CA SER A 79 -7.05 -36.61 16.80
C SER A 79 -7.25 -37.56 18.00
N MET A 80 -8.06 -38.59 17.78
CA MET A 80 -8.22 -39.74 18.68
C MET A 80 -7.78 -40.98 17.92
N GLU A 81 -6.89 -41.78 18.49
CA GLU A 81 -6.29 -42.94 17.83
C GLU A 81 -6.30 -44.16 18.75
N GLU A 82 -6.47 -45.35 18.20
CA GLU A 82 -6.36 -46.59 18.97
C GLU A 82 -4.89 -46.92 19.23
N ARG A 83 -4.53 -47.04 20.51
CA ARG A 83 -3.17 -47.35 20.98
C ARG A 83 -3.26 -48.44 22.03
N VAL A 84 -2.64 -49.60 21.75
CA VAL A 84 -2.54 -50.72 22.69
C VAL A 84 -3.91 -51.13 23.26
N GLY A 85 -4.93 -51.20 22.39
CA GLY A 85 -6.29 -51.60 22.76
C GLY A 85 -7.12 -50.54 23.49
N ALA A 86 -6.66 -49.30 23.59
CA ALA A 86 -7.42 -48.18 24.16
C ALA A 86 -7.41 -46.95 23.23
N ILE A 87 -8.45 -46.11 23.33
CA ILE A 87 -8.50 -44.84 22.60
C ILE A 87 -7.61 -43.82 23.30
N ALA A 88 -6.60 -43.32 22.59
CA ALA A 88 -5.67 -42.29 23.05
C ALA A 88 -5.92 -40.96 22.34
N LYS A 89 -5.92 -39.88 23.13
CA LYS A 89 -5.89 -38.50 22.63
C LYS A 89 -4.50 -38.19 22.08
N ILE A 90 -4.44 -37.68 20.85
CA ILE A 90 -3.22 -37.12 20.25
C ILE A 90 -3.24 -35.62 20.43
N TYR A 91 -2.15 -35.09 20.99
CA TYR A 91 -2.04 -33.68 21.33
C TYR A 91 -1.05 -32.95 20.44
N SER A 92 -1.27 -31.65 20.26
CA SER A 92 -0.32 -30.73 19.64
C SER A 92 -0.33 -29.39 20.38
N PRO A 93 0.79 -28.64 20.42
CA PRO A 93 0.78 -27.29 20.97
C PRO A 93 -0.16 -26.39 20.16
N ILE A 94 -0.82 -25.46 20.83
CA ILE A 94 -1.68 -24.50 20.14
C ILE A 94 -0.87 -23.46 19.37
N SER A 95 0.31 -23.11 19.88
CA SER A 95 1.25 -22.17 19.27
C SER A 95 2.69 -22.52 19.67
N SER A 96 3.66 -22.13 18.85
CA SER A 96 5.10 -22.22 19.15
C SER A 96 5.61 -21.16 20.12
N VAL A 97 4.81 -20.11 20.40
CA VAL A 97 5.20 -18.96 21.22
C VAL A 97 4.11 -18.61 22.23
N VAL A 98 4.52 -18.43 23.48
CA VAL A 98 3.66 -17.95 24.57
C VAL A 98 4.14 -16.59 25.01
N SER A 99 3.25 -15.60 25.01
CA SER A 99 3.54 -14.21 25.39
C SER A 99 2.89 -13.87 26.72
N PHE A 100 3.55 -13.08 27.56
CA PHE A 100 2.98 -12.57 28.82
C PHE A 100 2.92 -11.06 28.77
N LYS A 101 1.72 -10.48 28.86
CA LYS A 101 1.53 -9.02 28.81
C LYS A 101 1.68 -8.41 30.19
N LEU A 102 2.74 -7.64 30.41
CA LEU A 102 2.97 -6.93 31.67
C LEU A 102 2.24 -5.58 31.73
N PHE A 103 2.19 -4.87 30.59
CA PHE A 103 1.52 -3.58 30.42
C PHE A 103 1.13 -3.39 28.95
N ASP A 104 0.26 -2.42 28.69
CA ASP A 104 -0.05 -1.99 27.32
C ASP A 104 1.13 -1.22 26.69
N GLY A 105 1.38 -1.49 25.41
CA GLY A 105 2.34 -0.72 24.61
C GLY A 105 1.66 0.45 23.90
N GLU A 106 2.46 1.34 23.33
CA GLU A 106 1.95 2.37 22.43
C GLU A 106 1.33 1.73 21.17
N ARG A 107 0.26 2.35 20.67
CA ARG A 107 -0.36 1.90 19.42
C ARG A 107 0.57 2.24 18.26
N ILE A 108 1.15 1.22 17.63
CA ILE A 108 1.86 1.39 16.37
C ILE A 108 0.82 1.63 15.29
N ASN A 109 0.75 2.85 14.77
CA ASN A 109 0.06 3.12 13.51
C ASN A 109 1.04 2.75 12.40
N ASP A 110 0.81 1.62 11.74
CA ASP A 110 1.65 1.10 10.67
C ASP A 110 1.63 2.07 9.48
N ILE A 111 2.60 2.99 9.45
CA ILE A 111 3.03 3.68 8.24
C ILE A 111 4.54 3.76 8.35
N LYS A 112 5.25 2.92 7.58
CA LYS A 112 6.70 3.06 7.39
C LYS A 112 7.01 4.54 7.18
N THR A 113 7.84 5.08 8.06
CA THR A 113 8.25 6.47 8.25
C THR A 113 8.43 7.23 6.93
N ARG A 114 7.33 7.77 6.40
CA ARG A 114 7.26 8.62 5.20
C ARG A 114 6.51 9.91 5.52
N ALA A 115 6.91 10.54 6.63
CA ALA A 115 6.22 11.71 7.17
C ALA A 115 6.21 12.90 6.17
N ALA A 116 7.30 13.06 5.43
CA ALA A 116 7.44 14.10 4.43
C ALA A 116 6.49 13.86 3.24
N GLU A 117 6.43 12.62 2.75
CA GLU A 117 5.55 12.20 1.67
C GLU A 117 4.08 12.26 2.11
N LEU A 118 3.74 11.84 3.33
CA LEU A 118 2.40 12.00 3.90
C LEU A 118 2.00 13.47 4.00
N LYS A 119 2.92 14.33 4.44
CA LYS A 119 2.68 15.78 4.49
C LYS A 119 2.41 16.34 3.10
N PHE A 120 3.17 15.91 2.10
CA PHE A 120 2.94 16.29 0.71
C PHE A 120 1.61 15.73 0.18
N LEU A 121 1.28 14.48 0.49
CA LEU A 121 0.06 13.85 0.01
C LEU A 121 -1.20 14.41 0.66
N LYS A 122 -1.12 15.18 1.76
CA LYS A 122 -2.26 15.97 2.24
C LYS A 122 -2.54 17.12 1.25
N PRO A 123 -3.79 17.36 0.82
CA PRO A 123 -5.03 16.77 1.36
C PRO A 123 -5.50 15.49 0.67
N PHE A 124 -4.81 15.00 -0.36
CA PHE A 124 -5.23 13.87 -1.19
C PHE A 124 -5.33 12.54 -0.45
N VAL A 125 -4.40 12.28 0.48
CA VAL A 125 -4.43 11.17 1.43
C VAL A 125 -4.46 11.77 2.83
N GLN A 126 -5.44 11.37 3.64
CA GLN A 126 -5.63 11.89 4.98
C GLN A 126 -6.14 10.79 5.91
N ASP A 127 -5.54 10.71 7.10
CA ASP A 127 -5.93 9.78 8.18
C ASP A 127 -6.01 8.31 7.70
N GLY A 128 -5.06 7.92 6.83
CA GLY A 128 -5.01 6.58 6.25
C GLY A 128 -6.11 6.28 5.24
N LYS A 129 -6.78 7.30 4.68
CA LYS A 129 -7.81 7.18 3.66
C LYS A 129 -7.44 7.98 2.41
N LEU A 130 -7.89 7.51 1.26
CA LEU A 130 -7.90 8.34 0.06
C LEU A 130 -8.99 9.40 0.21
N ASN A 131 -8.59 10.65 0.39
CA ASN A 131 -9.46 11.83 0.47
C ASN A 131 -9.51 12.56 -0.88
N SER A 132 -9.60 11.77 -1.95
CA SER A 132 -9.64 12.23 -3.34
C SER A 132 -10.46 11.30 -4.21
N ILE A 133 -10.86 11.80 -5.37
CA ILE A 133 -11.36 10.97 -6.49
C ILE A 133 -10.27 10.91 -7.55
N ILE A 134 -9.86 9.70 -7.95
CA ILE A 134 -8.98 9.52 -9.10
C ILE A 134 -9.82 9.59 -10.37
N VAL A 135 -9.55 10.56 -11.23
CA VAL A 135 -10.27 10.75 -12.49
C VAL A 135 -9.39 10.29 -13.64
N VAL A 136 -9.88 9.28 -14.37
CA VAL A 136 -9.23 8.74 -15.56
C VAL A 136 -10.10 9.01 -16.78
N GLY A 137 -9.48 9.20 -17.95
CA GLY A 137 -10.22 9.37 -19.20
C GLY A 137 -11.00 8.11 -19.59
N SER A 138 -12.20 8.28 -20.13
CA SER A 138 -13.01 7.17 -20.64
C SER A 138 -12.40 6.56 -21.92
N PRO A 139 -12.38 5.22 -22.07
CA PRO A 139 -11.86 4.56 -23.26
C PRO A 139 -12.76 4.77 -24.49
N ASP A 140 -14.05 5.03 -24.28
CA ASP A 140 -14.99 5.33 -25.35
C ASP A 140 -14.78 6.76 -25.88
N PRO A 141 -14.80 7.02 -27.20
CA PRO A 141 -14.68 8.37 -27.74
C PRO A 141 -15.73 9.34 -27.21
N HIS A 142 -15.30 10.46 -26.63
CA HIS A 142 -16.20 11.48 -26.07
C HIS A 142 -15.54 12.88 -26.05
N GLY A 143 -16.23 13.87 -25.48
CA GLY A 143 -15.74 15.23 -25.34
C GLY A 143 -15.58 15.98 -26.66
N LYS A 144 -14.92 17.14 -26.61
CA LYS A 144 -14.71 18.03 -27.77
C LYS A 144 -13.89 17.36 -28.88
N TYR A 145 -12.94 16.52 -28.52
CA TYR A 145 -11.95 15.95 -29.43
C TYR A 145 -12.30 14.54 -29.92
N LYS A 146 -13.34 13.89 -29.35
CA LYS A 146 -13.76 12.51 -29.69
C LYS A 146 -12.60 11.52 -29.71
N ALA A 147 -11.63 11.69 -28.82
CA ALA A 147 -10.46 10.83 -28.73
C ALA A 147 -10.66 9.81 -27.58
N PRO A 148 -10.41 8.52 -27.82
CA PRO A 148 -10.43 7.52 -26.76
C PRO A 148 -9.23 7.69 -25.83
N ALA A 149 -9.42 7.48 -24.53
CA ALA A 149 -8.32 7.51 -23.57
C ALA A 149 -7.59 6.16 -23.49
N SER A 150 -6.26 6.20 -23.48
CA SER A 150 -5.38 5.05 -23.17
C SER A 150 -4.53 5.30 -21.91
N ASP A 151 -4.63 6.48 -21.32
CA ASP A 151 -3.83 6.91 -20.16
C ASP A 151 -4.23 6.22 -18.85
N GLY A 152 -5.41 5.61 -18.79
CA GLY A 152 -5.99 5.00 -17.58
C GLY A 152 -5.11 3.92 -16.94
N TYR A 153 -4.27 3.23 -17.71
CA TYR A 153 -3.35 2.22 -17.16
C TYR A 153 -2.32 2.82 -16.19
N CYS A 154 -1.94 4.10 -16.37
CA CYS A 154 -1.01 4.78 -15.47
C CYS A 154 -1.60 4.92 -14.05
N ALA A 155 -2.93 4.89 -13.91
CA ALA A 155 -3.59 4.95 -12.62
C ALA A 155 -3.35 3.70 -11.76
N ILE A 156 -3.00 2.56 -12.38
CA ILE A 156 -2.73 1.31 -11.66
C ILE A 156 -1.47 1.45 -10.81
N ASP A 157 -0.37 1.89 -11.42
CA ASP A 157 0.90 2.09 -10.74
C ASP A 157 0.78 3.18 -9.67
N LEU A 158 0.09 4.28 -9.99
CA LEU A 158 -0.19 5.33 -9.02
C LEU A 158 -1.04 4.81 -7.86
N GLY A 159 -2.06 4.00 -8.14
CA GLY A 159 -2.90 3.37 -7.12
C GLY A 159 -2.11 2.46 -6.19
N MET A 160 -1.19 1.65 -6.72
CA MET A 160 -0.29 0.81 -5.93
C MET A 160 0.63 1.65 -5.04
N PHE A 161 1.14 2.78 -5.54
CA PHE A 161 1.94 3.72 -4.74
C PHE A 161 1.12 4.36 -3.62
N LEU A 162 -0.05 4.91 -3.94
CA LEU A 162 -0.94 5.56 -2.96
C LEU A 162 -1.47 4.57 -1.92
N GLY A 163 -1.68 3.32 -2.30
CA GLY A 163 -2.09 2.23 -1.41
C GLY A 163 -1.13 1.98 -0.25
N GLN A 164 0.15 2.38 -0.38
CA GLN A 164 1.13 2.31 0.71
C GLN A 164 0.82 3.27 1.88
N PHE A 165 -0.09 4.23 1.68
CA PHE A 165 -0.46 5.26 2.65
C PHE A 165 -1.92 5.15 3.12
N ILE A 166 -2.64 4.11 2.69
CA ILE A 166 -4.07 3.90 2.93
C ILE A 166 -4.25 2.62 3.73
N VAL A 167 -5.10 2.66 4.76
CA VAL A 167 -5.45 1.51 5.61
C VAL A 167 -6.88 1.02 5.38
N GLU A 168 -7.77 1.89 4.89
CA GLU A 168 -9.17 1.55 4.62
C GLU A 168 -9.44 1.44 3.12
N SER A 169 -10.17 0.40 2.72
CA SER A 169 -10.57 0.16 1.33
C SER A 169 -11.96 0.73 1.00
N LYS A 170 -12.04 1.82 0.21
CA LYS A 170 -13.30 2.32 -0.37
C LYS A 170 -13.32 2.12 -1.88
N ILE A 171 -14.14 1.18 -2.36
CA ILE A 171 -14.21 0.84 -3.79
C ILE A 171 -15.54 1.36 -4.37
N PRO A 172 -15.53 1.98 -5.57
CA PRO A 172 -14.35 2.36 -6.37
C PRO A 172 -13.68 3.65 -5.86
N TYR A 173 -12.35 3.74 -6.05
CA TYR A 173 -11.55 4.95 -5.78
C TYR A 173 -11.50 5.93 -6.96
N TYR A 174 -11.96 5.49 -8.11
CA TYR A 174 -11.86 6.22 -9.36
C TYR A 174 -13.23 6.46 -9.97
N LYS A 175 -13.29 7.45 -10.85
CA LYS A 175 -14.37 7.67 -11.80
C LYS A 175 -13.79 7.87 -13.18
N LEU A 176 -14.53 7.45 -14.21
CA LEU A 176 -14.28 7.96 -15.55
C LEU A 176 -14.62 9.45 -15.56
N ASP A 177 -13.89 10.22 -16.34
CA ASP A 177 -14.14 11.65 -16.53
C ASP A 177 -15.57 11.96 -16.99
N THR A 178 -16.18 11.08 -17.80
CA THR A 178 -17.59 11.14 -18.22
C THR A 178 -18.60 10.87 -17.09
N GLN A 179 -18.16 10.26 -15.99
CA GLN A 179 -19.00 9.93 -14.82
C GLN A 179 -18.93 10.98 -13.71
N VAL A 180 -17.98 11.92 -13.80
CA VAL A 180 -17.81 12.99 -12.81
C VAL A 180 -19.02 13.91 -12.82
N GLN A 181 -19.66 14.05 -11.67
CA GLN A 181 -20.83 14.90 -11.44
C GLN A 181 -20.46 16.20 -10.73
N LYS A 182 -21.44 17.09 -10.55
CA LYS A 182 -21.20 18.41 -9.96
C LYS A 182 -20.71 18.31 -8.51
N GLU A 183 -21.24 17.36 -7.74
CA GLU A 183 -20.92 17.14 -6.34
C GLU A 183 -19.49 16.61 -6.16
N ASP A 184 -18.96 15.93 -7.18
CA ASP A 184 -17.59 15.38 -7.13
C ASP A 184 -16.54 16.51 -7.07
N PHE A 185 -16.84 17.68 -7.63
CA PHE A 185 -15.95 18.86 -7.60
C PHE A 185 -15.79 19.48 -6.21
N GLU A 186 -16.58 19.03 -5.23
CA GLU A 186 -16.40 19.39 -3.81
C GLU A 186 -15.28 18.58 -3.13
N ASN A 187 -14.67 17.62 -3.84
CA ASN A 187 -13.57 16.78 -3.35
C ASN A 187 -12.21 17.21 -3.90
N ASN A 188 -11.12 16.69 -3.32
CA ASN A 188 -9.82 16.75 -3.99
C ASN A 188 -9.83 15.80 -5.19
N LEU A 189 -9.13 16.17 -6.26
CA LEU A 189 -9.10 15.37 -7.48
C LEU A 189 -7.66 14.98 -7.81
N ILE A 190 -7.48 13.74 -8.25
CA ILE A 190 -6.25 13.28 -8.89
C ILE A 190 -6.60 13.01 -10.34
N VAL A 191 -6.15 13.85 -11.26
CA VAL A 191 -6.52 13.78 -12.68
C VAL A 191 -5.38 13.17 -13.47
N ILE A 192 -5.69 12.15 -14.26
CA ILE A 192 -4.71 11.40 -15.07
C ILE A 192 -5.11 11.50 -16.54
N GLY A 193 -4.14 11.88 -17.38
CA GLY A 193 -4.32 12.03 -18.82
C GLY A 193 -4.42 13.49 -19.26
N GLY A 194 -4.27 13.72 -20.57
CA GLY A 194 -4.30 15.05 -21.18
C GLY A 194 -5.71 15.54 -21.55
N PRO A 195 -5.87 16.82 -21.88
CA PRO A 195 -7.17 17.44 -22.21
C PRO A 195 -7.81 16.89 -23.48
N LYS A 196 -7.03 16.24 -24.34
CA LYS A 196 -7.55 15.56 -25.53
C LYS A 196 -8.46 14.37 -25.17
N THR A 197 -8.17 13.68 -24.07
CA THR A 197 -8.76 12.38 -23.69
C THR A 197 -9.40 12.38 -22.29
N ASN A 198 -9.31 13.50 -21.56
CA ASN A 198 -9.91 13.67 -20.23
C ASN A 198 -10.61 15.04 -20.14
N ILE A 199 -11.93 15.05 -20.02
CA ILE A 199 -12.76 16.27 -19.95
C ILE A 199 -12.37 17.14 -18.75
N ILE A 200 -12.01 16.54 -17.62
CA ILE A 200 -11.64 17.29 -16.42
C ILE A 200 -10.28 17.97 -16.64
N ALA A 201 -9.34 17.29 -17.30
CA ALA A 201 -8.07 17.89 -17.68
C ALA A 201 -8.27 19.09 -18.65
N ASP A 202 -9.16 18.97 -19.64
CA ASP A 202 -9.53 20.08 -20.54
C ASP A 202 -10.12 21.27 -19.78
N LYS A 203 -11.02 20.99 -18.83
CA LYS A 203 -11.71 22.00 -18.03
C LYS A 203 -10.76 22.83 -17.16
N ILE A 204 -9.70 22.21 -16.63
CA ILE A 204 -8.72 22.87 -15.75
C ILE A 204 -7.48 23.38 -16.52
N ASN A 205 -7.35 23.08 -17.80
CA ASN A 205 -6.11 23.27 -18.56
C ASN A 205 -5.60 24.72 -18.48
N LYS A 206 -6.50 25.70 -18.60
CA LYS A 206 -6.14 27.13 -18.60
C LYS A 206 -5.69 27.65 -17.22
N GLN A 207 -6.00 26.93 -16.15
CA GLN A 207 -5.63 27.30 -14.78
C GLN A 207 -4.30 26.67 -14.36
N LEU A 208 -3.73 25.75 -15.16
CA LEU A 208 -2.48 25.09 -14.83
C LEU A 208 -1.27 25.99 -15.11
N PRO A 209 -0.23 25.95 -14.25
CA PRO A 209 1.03 26.65 -14.51
C PRO A 209 1.80 26.04 -15.69
N ILE A 210 1.60 24.74 -15.94
CA ILE A 210 2.04 24.00 -17.11
C ILE A 210 0.79 23.47 -17.79
N TYR A 211 0.51 23.91 -19.01
CA TYR A 211 -0.74 23.63 -19.69
C TYR A 211 -0.49 23.13 -21.11
N PHE A 212 -1.53 22.57 -21.72
CA PHE A 212 -1.48 22.18 -23.12
C PHE A 212 -2.00 23.28 -24.03
N ASP A 213 -1.24 23.58 -25.08
CA ASP A 213 -1.63 24.50 -26.14
C ASP A 213 -1.70 23.74 -27.48
N TYR A 214 -2.78 23.89 -28.22
CA TYR A 214 -2.92 23.26 -29.52
C TYR A 214 -2.38 24.18 -30.61
N SER A 215 -1.32 23.74 -31.29
CA SER A 215 -0.78 24.45 -32.45
C SER A 215 -1.57 24.08 -33.69
N GLU A 216 -2.28 25.04 -34.26
CA GLU A 216 -2.96 24.91 -35.57
C GLU A 216 -1.95 24.73 -36.72
N GLU A 217 -0.74 25.29 -36.58
CA GLU A 217 0.31 25.20 -37.60
C GLU A 217 0.87 23.77 -37.72
N PHE A 218 1.16 23.14 -36.58
CA PHE A 218 1.74 21.79 -36.52
C PHE A 218 0.69 20.69 -36.30
N LEU A 219 -0.57 21.08 -36.15
CA LEU A 219 -1.71 20.21 -35.83
C LEU A 219 -1.48 19.31 -34.60
N GLU A 220 -0.68 19.78 -33.65
CA GLU A 220 -0.29 19.03 -32.46
C GLU A 220 -0.49 19.81 -31.16
N TRP A 221 -0.64 19.07 -30.07
CA TRP A 221 -0.60 19.65 -28.73
C TRP A 221 0.86 19.86 -28.30
N ASN A 222 1.10 20.94 -27.57
CA ASN A 222 2.37 21.27 -26.95
C ASN A 222 2.18 21.45 -25.45
N ILE A 223 3.19 21.09 -24.67
CA ILE A 223 3.23 21.39 -23.23
C ILE A 223 3.94 22.75 -23.07
N VAL A 224 3.27 23.72 -22.47
CA VAL A 224 3.78 25.07 -22.29
C VAL A 224 3.88 25.39 -20.82
N SER A 225 5.09 25.76 -20.37
CA SER A 225 5.31 26.21 -19.00
C SER A 225 5.25 27.73 -18.92
N THR A 226 4.28 28.25 -18.16
CA THR A 226 4.23 29.69 -17.85
C THR A 226 5.35 30.12 -16.90
N LEU A 227 6.02 29.15 -16.25
CA LEU A 227 7.06 29.37 -15.25
C LEU A 227 8.41 29.60 -15.93
N SER A 228 8.89 28.62 -16.71
CA SER A 228 10.15 28.73 -17.45
C SER A 228 10.04 29.41 -18.81
N LYS A 229 8.81 29.64 -19.31
CA LYS A 229 8.53 30.12 -20.67
C LYS A 229 8.98 29.15 -21.77
N THR A 230 9.11 27.87 -21.43
CA THR A 230 9.55 26.82 -22.35
C THR A 230 8.36 26.09 -22.97
N VAL A 231 8.52 25.66 -24.23
CA VAL A 231 7.58 24.82 -24.96
C VAL A 231 8.21 23.45 -25.19
N TYR A 232 7.56 22.40 -24.68
CA TYR A 232 8.00 21.02 -24.78
C TYR A 232 7.14 20.27 -25.80
N ARG A 233 7.80 19.64 -26.77
CA ARG A 233 7.15 19.00 -27.93
C ARG A 233 7.35 17.50 -27.99
N GLU A 234 8.15 16.91 -27.11
CA GLU A 234 8.41 15.47 -27.19
C GLU A 234 7.18 14.66 -26.78
N ALA A 235 6.92 13.55 -27.47
CA ALA A 235 5.77 12.68 -27.16
C ALA A 235 5.87 12.00 -25.79
N GLN A 236 7.10 11.85 -25.28
CA GLN A 236 7.40 11.27 -23.97
C GLN A 236 7.50 12.35 -22.88
N SER A 237 7.29 13.63 -23.23
CA SER A 237 7.16 14.68 -22.24
C SER A 237 5.81 14.59 -21.53
N GLY A 238 5.85 14.70 -20.21
CA GLY A 238 4.69 14.86 -19.36
C GLY A 238 4.96 15.86 -18.25
N PHE A 239 3.96 16.16 -17.45
CA PHE A 239 4.12 17.02 -16.30
C PHE A 239 3.29 16.56 -15.11
N ILE A 240 3.76 16.98 -13.94
CA ILE A 240 3.07 16.88 -12.66
C ILE A 240 2.76 18.28 -12.20
N ALA A 241 1.50 18.57 -11.86
CA ALA A 241 1.11 19.85 -11.30
C ALA A 241 0.16 19.66 -10.13
N ARG A 242 0.36 20.40 -9.05
CA ARG A 242 -0.56 20.47 -7.92
C ARG A 242 -1.06 21.91 -7.81
N ILE A 243 -2.38 22.09 -7.94
CA ILE A 243 -3.02 23.40 -7.94
C ILE A 243 -4.20 23.44 -6.94
N PRO A 244 -4.56 24.64 -6.43
CA PRO A 244 -5.86 24.83 -5.80
C PRO A 244 -6.98 24.45 -6.78
N SER A 245 -8.03 23.82 -6.27
CA SER A 245 -9.20 23.48 -7.08
C SER A 245 -9.91 24.77 -7.51
N PRO A 246 -10.13 25.00 -8.82
CA PRO A 246 -10.93 26.12 -9.28
C PRO A 246 -12.43 25.93 -9.01
N PHE A 247 -12.84 24.75 -8.49
CA PHE A 247 -14.24 24.40 -8.29
C PHE A 247 -14.72 24.54 -6.84
N SER A 248 -13.83 24.36 -5.87
CA SER A 248 -14.18 24.39 -4.45
C SER A 248 -13.02 24.90 -3.60
N ASN A 249 -13.35 25.80 -2.66
CA ASN A 249 -12.35 26.42 -1.79
C ASN A 249 -11.76 25.39 -0.81
N GLY A 250 -10.44 25.46 -0.60
CA GLY A 250 -9.72 24.55 0.29
C GLY A 250 -9.56 23.12 -0.24
N LYS A 251 -9.95 22.86 -1.49
CA LYS A 251 -9.68 21.60 -2.20
C LYS A 251 -8.56 21.79 -3.20
N GLU A 252 -7.93 20.70 -3.58
CA GLU A 252 -6.78 20.70 -4.48
C GLU A 252 -6.92 19.67 -5.59
N ILE A 253 -6.19 19.91 -6.68
CA ILE A 253 -6.09 19.02 -7.82
C ILE A 253 -4.63 18.67 -8.05
N LEU A 254 -4.34 17.37 -8.11
CA LEU A 254 -3.06 16.83 -8.53
C LEU A 254 -3.22 16.25 -9.93
N VAL A 255 -2.39 16.69 -10.87
CA VAL A 255 -2.49 16.38 -12.29
C VAL A 255 -1.25 15.62 -12.74
N PHE A 256 -1.48 14.52 -13.46
CA PHE A 256 -0.46 13.76 -14.17
C PHE A 256 -0.86 13.67 -15.63
N SER A 257 -0.16 14.40 -16.49
CA SER A 257 -0.59 14.51 -17.90
C SER A 257 0.59 14.56 -18.84
N GLY A 258 0.45 13.89 -19.98
CA GLY A 258 1.29 14.10 -21.15
C GLY A 258 0.45 14.29 -22.41
N LYS A 259 1.11 14.46 -23.55
CA LYS A 259 0.44 14.54 -24.86
C LYS A 259 -0.33 13.27 -25.24
N GLY A 260 0.02 12.17 -24.58
CA GLY A 260 -0.65 10.88 -24.62
C GLY A 260 0.03 9.93 -23.62
N PHE A 261 -0.22 8.63 -23.79
CA PHE A 261 0.17 7.60 -22.83
C PHE A 261 1.62 7.67 -22.36
N LYS A 262 2.59 7.82 -23.27
CA LYS A 262 4.02 7.86 -22.94
C LYS A 262 4.34 9.00 -21.97
N GLY A 263 3.92 10.23 -22.29
CA GLY A 263 4.12 11.37 -21.41
C GLY A 263 3.38 11.26 -20.07
N THR A 264 2.13 10.78 -20.08
CA THR A 264 1.37 10.57 -18.83
C THR A 264 2.05 9.54 -17.94
N ARG A 265 2.57 8.46 -18.52
CA ARG A 265 3.35 7.43 -17.82
C ARG A 265 4.63 8.02 -17.22
N ALA A 266 5.37 8.85 -17.98
CA ALA A 266 6.55 9.53 -17.45
C ALA A 266 6.20 10.40 -16.22
N ALA A 267 5.11 11.16 -16.28
CA ALA A 267 4.65 11.98 -15.15
C ALA A 267 4.34 11.13 -13.90
N VAL A 268 3.63 10.01 -14.06
CA VAL A 268 3.32 9.08 -12.96
C VAL A 268 4.60 8.41 -12.43
N LEU A 269 5.48 7.95 -13.31
CA LEU A 269 6.72 7.29 -12.93
C LEU A 269 7.63 8.22 -12.12
N ALA A 270 7.76 9.47 -12.55
CA ALA A 270 8.48 10.50 -11.82
C ALA A 270 7.93 10.71 -10.40
N PHE A 271 6.62 10.65 -10.24
CA PHE A 271 5.98 10.77 -8.93
C PHE A 271 6.27 9.60 -8.02
N ILE A 272 6.18 8.38 -8.54
CA ILE A 272 6.36 7.16 -7.76
C ILE A 272 7.83 6.99 -7.35
N LYS A 273 8.78 7.19 -8.28
CA LYS A 273 10.21 7.00 -8.04
C LYS A 273 10.88 8.19 -7.36
N HIS A 274 10.47 9.41 -7.70
CA HIS A 274 11.20 10.63 -7.39
C HIS A 274 10.35 11.68 -6.65
N LEU A 275 9.40 11.25 -5.81
CA LEU A 275 8.48 12.15 -5.07
C LEU A 275 9.21 13.29 -4.34
N LYS A 276 10.34 13.01 -3.69
CA LYS A 276 11.13 14.04 -2.98
C LYS A 276 11.58 15.17 -3.89
N LYS A 277 11.97 14.87 -5.14
CA LYS A 277 12.36 15.87 -6.13
C LYS A 277 11.17 16.70 -6.62
N ILE A 278 9.96 16.14 -6.61
CA ILE A 278 8.72 16.89 -6.89
C ILE A 278 8.39 17.83 -5.72
N MET A 279 8.63 17.39 -4.48
CA MET A 279 8.39 18.19 -3.27
C MET A 279 9.27 19.45 -3.20
N GLU A 280 10.40 19.49 -3.92
CA GLU A 280 11.26 20.67 -4.05
C GLU A 280 10.62 21.81 -4.87
N GLY A 281 9.49 21.57 -5.54
CA GLY A 281 8.80 22.54 -6.38
C GLY A 281 9.54 22.84 -7.69
N ASN A 282 8.98 23.73 -8.51
CA ASN A 282 9.51 24.05 -9.84
C ASN A 282 10.93 24.64 -9.76
N SER A 283 11.78 24.38 -10.76
CA SER A 283 13.15 24.89 -10.81
C SER A 283 13.26 26.42 -10.92
N VAL A 284 12.25 27.09 -11.47
CA VAL A 284 12.19 28.56 -11.59
C VAL A 284 11.42 29.18 -10.42
N LYS A 285 10.34 28.54 -9.97
CA LYS A 285 9.49 28.98 -8.86
C LYS A 285 9.28 27.87 -7.85
N HIS A 286 10.18 27.77 -6.87
CA HIS A 286 10.19 26.69 -5.87
C HIS A 286 8.92 26.58 -5.02
N ASP A 287 8.11 27.64 -4.92
CA ASP A 287 6.83 27.64 -4.20
C ASP A 287 5.70 26.95 -4.98
N ILE A 288 5.87 26.74 -6.28
CA ILE A 288 4.87 26.11 -7.15
C ILE A 288 5.26 24.66 -7.40
N ILE A 289 4.37 23.73 -7.06
CA ILE A 289 4.53 22.31 -7.37
C ILE A 289 4.10 22.05 -8.81
N ALA A 290 5.05 22.23 -9.74
CA ALA A 290 4.86 22.01 -11.17
C ALA A 290 6.20 21.57 -11.79
N LYS A 291 6.23 20.39 -12.41
CA LYS A 291 7.45 19.77 -12.97
C LYS A 291 7.17 19.22 -14.36
N VAL A 292 8.04 19.47 -15.32
CA VAL A 292 8.03 18.78 -16.62
C VAL A 292 9.09 17.70 -16.60
N VAL A 293 8.72 16.52 -17.09
CA VAL A 293 9.58 15.36 -17.16
C VAL A 293 9.59 14.79 -18.57
N GLN A 294 10.71 14.17 -18.93
CA GLN A 294 10.89 13.40 -20.15
C GLN A 294 11.00 11.93 -19.77
N GLY A 295 10.13 11.09 -20.33
CA GLY A 295 10.29 9.64 -20.24
C GLY A 295 11.47 9.15 -21.05
N ILE A 296 12.16 8.14 -20.53
CA ILE A 296 13.24 7.42 -21.20
C ILE A 296 12.89 5.93 -21.15
N ASP A 297 13.13 5.26 -22.26
CA ASP A 297 13.04 3.81 -22.44
C ASP A 297 14.49 3.31 -22.57
N VAL A 298 15.06 2.91 -21.44
CA VAL A 298 16.50 2.58 -21.33
C VAL A 298 16.82 1.24 -22.01
N ASP A 299 15.93 0.26 -21.89
CA ASP A 299 16.12 -1.08 -22.44
C ASP A 299 15.48 -1.28 -23.84
N SER A 300 14.82 -0.25 -24.36
CA SER A 300 14.21 -0.21 -25.70
C SER A 300 13.08 -1.21 -25.91
N ASP A 301 12.35 -1.58 -24.84
CA ASP A 301 11.19 -2.47 -24.91
C ASP A 301 9.87 -1.74 -25.27
N GLY A 302 9.93 -0.42 -25.44
CA GLY A 302 8.79 0.46 -25.73
C GLY A 302 8.11 1.03 -24.49
N ILE A 303 8.61 0.69 -23.30
CA ILE A 303 8.08 1.06 -22.00
C ILE A 303 9.00 2.11 -21.35
N ILE A 304 8.40 3.20 -20.87
CA ILE A 304 9.16 4.19 -20.09
C ILE A 304 9.47 3.59 -18.72
N ASP A 305 10.76 3.47 -18.43
CA ASP A 305 11.33 2.87 -17.23
C ASP A 305 12.19 3.85 -16.41
N GLU A 306 12.61 4.98 -16.98
CA GLU A 306 13.26 6.07 -16.27
C GLU A 306 12.75 7.46 -16.71
N VAL A 307 13.07 8.49 -15.92
CA VAL A 307 12.64 9.87 -16.22
C VAL A 307 13.75 10.89 -15.97
N GLU A 308 13.80 11.89 -16.84
CA GLU A 308 14.59 13.10 -16.63
C GLU A 308 13.68 14.28 -16.30
N PHE A 309 14.10 15.14 -15.37
CA PHE A 309 13.37 16.37 -15.04
C PHE A 309 13.89 17.50 -15.91
N LEU A 310 13.00 18.11 -16.69
CA LEU A 310 13.31 19.22 -17.58
C LEU A 310 13.14 20.58 -16.90
N GLU A 311 12.24 20.68 -15.93
CA GLU A 311 12.09 21.82 -15.00
C GLU A 311 11.51 21.39 -13.65
#